data_AF-A0A950SA02-F1
#
_entry.id   AF-A0A950SA02-F1
#
_cell.length_a   1.000
_cell.length_b   1.000
_cell.length_c   1.000
_cell.angle_alpha   90.00
_cell.angle_beta   90.00
_cell.angle_gamma   90.00
#
_symmetry.space_group_name_H-M   'P 1'
#
loop_
_entity.id
_entity.type
_entity.pdbx_description
1 polymer ?
#
loop_
_entity_poly.entity_id
_entity_poly.type
_entity_poly.pdbx_seq_one_letter_code
_entity_poly.pdbx_strand_id
1 'polypeptide(L)'
;MKQRQRRRINIDVFTGIVAALALVIVSLLLVIAAGIAYAGTHAPHAPEAVQLLPRSHFVPPPFADLTPAAETPVVAETLAPMASAAVVEVVAATNVNPLDEWLTVQPLPMPDWNAIQLAAKDPAPLASSYRPMIRDAALARSLSPELVEAIARVESDFNPYEVSEKGALGLLQVMPETGARFGVARERLFDPKDNIAAGTAYLAWLRDHYRGDLDLILAAYNAGEGAVDHHGGIPPFRETQQYVKRVRAAVRQLEAQVKRIRS
;
A
#
# COMPACT_ATOMS: atom_id res chain seq x y z
N MET A 1 24.24 -35.33 61.84
CA MET A 1 22.86 -35.35 61.29
C MET A 1 22.55 -34.26 60.26
N LYS A 2 22.93 -32.98 60.47
CA LYS A 2 22.52 -31.85 59.60
C LYS A 2 22.96 -31.91 58.11
N GLN A 3 24.10 -32.53 57.77
CA GLN A 3 24.56 -32.59 56.37
C GLN A 3 23.79 -33.59 55.48
N ARG A 4 23.28 -34.69 56.05
CA ARG A 4 22.47 -35.67 55.29
C ARG A 4 21.11 -35.10 54.88
N GLN A 5 20.55 -34.20 55.70
CA GLN A 5 19.27 -33.54 55.42
C GLN A 5 19.39 -32.49 54.30
N ARG A 6 20.50 -31.74 54.24
CA ARG A 6 20.76 -30.79 53.14
C ARG A 6 20.96 -31.47 51.79
N ARG A 7 21.63 -32.63 51.75
CA ARG A 7 21.78 -33.38 50.49
C ARG A 7 20.45 -33.94 49.97
N ARG A 8 19.55 -34.38 50.86
CA ARG A 8 18.21 -34.83 50.45
C ARG A 8 17.38 -33.69 49.84
N ILE A 9 17.34 -32.52 50.49
CA ILE A 9 16.61 -31.35 49.98
C ILE A 9 17.11 -30.91 48.59
N ASN A 10 18.42 -30.93 48.36
CA ASN A 10 18.97 -30.55 47.04
C ASN A 10 18.65 -31.58 45.95
N ILE A 11 18.56 -32.87 46.28
CA ILE A 11 18.17 -33.93 45.34
C ILE A 11 16.68 -33.82 45.03
N ASP A 12 15.82 -33.61 46.03
CA ASP A 12 14.37 -33.51 45.83
C ASP A 12 14.01 -32.29 44.96
N VAL A 13 14.68 -31.15 45.17
CA VAL A 13 14.50 -29.94 44.34
C VAL A 13 15.00 -30.17 42.91
N PHE A 14 16.18 -30.78 42.73
CA PHE A 14 16.71 -31.08 41.40
C PHE A 14 15.82 -32.04 40.63
N THR A 15 15.32 -33.08 41.30
CA THR A 15 14.40 -34.07 40.71
C THR A 15 13.07 -33.42 40.32
N GLY A 16 12.57 -32.49 41.13
CA GLY A 16 11.37 -31.69 40.82
C GLY A 16 11.54 -30.79 39.58
N ILE A 17 12.69 -30.13 39.45
CA ILE A 17 12.99 -29.27 38.28
C ILE A 17 13.09 -30.11 37.00
N VAL A 18 13.78 -31.26 37.04
CA VAL A 18 13.91 -32.16 35.89
C VAL A 18 12.55 -32.72 35.47
N ALA A 19 11.69 -33.11 36.42
CA ALA A 19 10.34 -33.57 36.12
C ALA A 19 9.46 -32.48 35.49
N ALA A 20 9.55 -31.24 35.98
CA ALA A 20 8.82 -30.11 35.40
C ALA A 20 9.27 -29.80 33.97
N LEU A 21 10.58 -29.82 33.71
CA LEU A 21 11.11 -29.62 32.36
C LEU A 21 10.68 -30.74 31.40
N ALA A 22 10.68 -32.00 31.87
CA ALA A 22 10.19 -33.12 31.07
C ALA A 22 8.71 -32.96 30.67
N LEU A 23 7.85 -32.48 31.57
CA LEU A 23 6.43 -32.22 31.29
C LEU A 23 6.24 -31.09 30.27
N VAL A 24 7.04 -30.03 30.34
CA VAL A 24 7.00 -28.92 29.36
C VAL A 24 7.42 -29.41 27.98
N ILE A 25 8.49 -30.21 27.89
CA ILE A 25 8.98 -30.77 26.63
C ILE A 25 7.93 -31.71 26.01
N VAL A 26 7.34 -32.61 26.81
CA VAL A 26 6.27 -33.51 26.33
C VAL A 26 5.06 -32.71 25.83
N SER A 27 4.65 -31.66 26.54
CA SER A 27 3.54 -30.80 26.11
C SER A 27 3.84 -30.08 24.79
N LEU A 28 5.06 -29.58 24.61
CA LEU A 28 5.48 -28.93 23.37
C LEU A 28 5.50 -29.92 22.19
N LEU A 29 5.99 -31.14 22.41
CA LEU A 29 5.99 -32.19 21.39
C LEU A 29 4.58 -32.59 20.98
N LEU A 30 3.62 -32.65 21.91
CA LEU A 30 2.22 -32.92 21.61
C LEU A 30 1.58 -31.80 20.76
N VAL A 31 1.90 -30.53 21.04
CA VAL A 31 1.42 -29.39 20.23
C VAL A 31 1.98 -29.44 18.80
N ILE A 32 3.27 -29.75 18.66
CA ILE A 32 3.91 -29.89 17.34
C ILE A 32 3.30 -31.06 16.56
N ALA A 33 3.11 -32.21 17.20
CA ALA A 33 2.48 -33.39 16.58
C ALA A 33 1.04 -33.10 16.14
N ALA A 34 0.26 -32.38 16.96
CA ALA A 34 -1.10 -31.96 16.62
C ALA A 34 -1.13 -30.99 15.43
N GLY A 35 -0.16 -30.04 15.34
CA GLY A 35 -0.03 -29.13 14.21
C GLY A 35 0.31 -29.84 12.89
N ILE A 36 1.18 -30.85 12.92
CA ILE A 36 1.52 -31.66 11.74
C ILE A 36 0.30 -32.51 11.31
N ALA A 37 -0.43 -33.12 12.25
CA ALA A 37 -1.63 -33.89 11.94
C ALA A 37 -2.78 -33.01 11.39
N TYR A 38 -2.91 -31.77 11.88
CA TYR A 38 -3.84 -30.78 11.36
C TYR A 38 -3.50 -30.39 9.92
N ALA A 39 -2.22 -30.12 9.62
CA ALA A 39 -1.78 -29.79 8.26
C ALA A 39 -1.95 -30.97 7.27
N GLY A 40 -1.78 -32.22 7.72
CA GLY A 40 -1.95 -33.40 6.87
C GLY A 40 -3.40 -33.76 6.54
N THR A 41 -4.37 -33.30 7.34
CA THR A 41 -5.81 -33.54 7.12
C THR A 41 -6.53 -32.35 6.47
N HIS A 42 -5.89 -31.17 6.44
CA HIS A 42 -6.42 -29.93 5.88
C HIS A 42 -5.58 -29.41 4.71
N ALA A 43 -4.91 -30.30 3.98
CA ALA A 43 -4.34 -29.95 2.69
C ALA A 43 -5.45 -29.33 1.83
N PRO A 44 -5.27 -28.10 1.30
CA PRO A 44 -6.31 -27.44 0.54
C PRO A 44 -6.64 -28.33 -0.66
N HIS A 45 -7.90 -28.72 -0.78
CA HIS A 45 -8.40 -29.32 -2.01
C HIS A 45 -8.01 -28.38 -3.16
N ALA A 46 -7.38 -28.93 -4.20
CA ALA A 46 -7.15 -28.19 -5.43
C ALA A 46 -8.48 -27.55 -5.85
N PRO A 47 -8.51 -26.25 -6.18
CA PRO A 47 -9.76 -25.58 -6.47
C PRO A 47 -10.45 -26.33 -7.61
N GLU A 48 -11.67 -26.79 -7.32
CA GLU A 48 -12.59 -27.33 -8.31
C GLU A 48 -12.66 -26.33 -9.46
N ALA A 49 -12.50 -26.80 -10.70
CA ALA A 49 -12.53 -25.94 -11.86
C ALA A 49 -13.88 -25.19 -11.90
N VAL A 50 -13.87 -23.94 -11.46
CA VAL A 50 -15.03 -23.06 -11.51
C VAL A 50 -15.39 -22.90 -12.97
N GLN A 51 -16.53 -23.47 -13.37
CA GLN A 51 -17.18 -23.10 -14.63
C GLN A 51 -17.40 -21.59 -14.60
N LEU A 52 -16.62 -20.89 -15.43
CA LEU A 52 -16.73 -19.45 -15.62
C LEU A 52 -18.15 -19.13 -16.10
N LEU A 53 -18.97 -18.56 -15.21
CA LEU A 53 -20.17 -17.85 -15.64
C LEU A 53 -19.74 -16.67 -16.52
N PRO A 54 -20.48 -16.37 -17.61
CA PRO A 54 -20.11 -15.31 -18.53
C PRO A 54 -20.10 -13.96 -17.79
N ARG A 55 -18.99 -13.22 -17.96
CA ARG A 55 -18.80 -11.86 -17.43
C ARG A 55 -19.99 -10.97 -17.83
N SER A 56 -20.78 -10.54 -16.85
CA SER A 56 -21.67 -9.39 -17.02
C SER A 56 -20.79 -8.16 -17.28
N HIS A 57 -21.05 -7.49 -18.39
CA HIS A 57 -20.31 -6.32 -18.85
C HIS A 57 -20.58 -5.14 -17.90
N PHE A 58 -19.62 -4.83 -17.03
CA PHE A 58 -19.58 -3.52 -16.39
C PHE A 58 -18.89 -2.53 -17.35
N VAL A 59 -19.69 -1.63 -17.93
CA VAL A 59 -19.22 -0.53 -18.77
C VAL A 59 -19.09 0.70 -17.87
N PRO A 60 -17.88 1.25 -17.63
CA PRO A 60 -17.77 2.54 -16.94
C PRO A 60 -18.40 3.66 -17.78
N PRO A 61 -18.96 4.72 -17.18
CA PRO A 61 -19.53 5.83 -17.95
C PRO A 61 -18.46 6.49 -18.83
N PRO A 62 -18.78 6.86 -20.09
CA PRO A 62 -17.83 7.50 -20.98
C PRO A 62 -17.47 8.90 -20.45
N PHE A 63 -16.16 9.20 -20.52
CA PHE A 63 -15.64 10.54 -20.30
C PHE A 63 -16.35 11.53 -21.23
N ALA A 64 -16.84 12.65 -20.68
CA ALA A 64 -17.37 13.74 -21.48
C ALA A 64 -16.25 14.32 -22.34
N ASP A 65 -16.40 14.18 -23.66
CA ASP A 65 -15.55 14.74 -24.69
C ASP A 65 -15.44 16.26 -24.54
N LEU A 66 -14.22 16.77 -24.34
CA LEU A 66 -13.87 18.15 -24.62
C LEU A 66 -13.17 18.18 -25.98
N THR A 67 -13.95 18.19 -27.06
CA THR A 67 -13.46 18.62 -28.38
C THR A 67 -13.95 20.05 -28.65
N PRO A 68 -13.07 20.97 -29.11
CA PRO A 68 -13.50 22.27 -29.59
C PRO A 68 -14.06 22.18 -31.02
N ALA A 69 -14.98 23.09 -31.31
CA ALA A 69 -15.86 23.09 -32.46
C ALA A 69 -15.18 23.23 -33.84
N ALA A 70 -15.71 22.42 -34.78
CA ALA A 70 -15.98 22.65 -36.19
C ALA A 70 -15.30 23.82 -36.95
N GLU A 71 -14.55 23.47 -38.00
CA GLU A 71 -14.57 24.17 -39.29
C GLU A 71 -14.46 23.17 -40.46
N THR A 72 -15.40 23.23 -41.39
CA THR A 72 -15.30 22.81 -42.82
C THR A 72 -16.22 23.76 -43.62
N PRO A 73 -16.24 23.81 -44.98
CA PRO A 73 -15.43 23.11 -46.00
C PRO A 73 -14.95 24.03 -47.16
N VAL A 74 -14.10 23.52 -48.08
CA VAL A 74 -14.05 23.99 -49.49
C VAL A 74 -13.88 22.80 -50.44
N VAL A 75 -14.45 22.95 -51.64
CA VAL A 75 -15.03 21.97 -52.58
C VAL A 75 -14.11 21.58 -53.75
N ALA A 76 -14.43 20.43 -54.38
CA ALA A 76 -14.28 20.05 -55.82
C ALA A 76 -12.83 19.75 -56.33
N GLU A 77 -12.54 18.87 -57.30
CA GLU A 77 -13.30 18.42 -58.48
C GLU A 77 -12.63 17.16 -59.17
N THR A 78 -13.47 16.19 -59.55
CA THR A 78 -13.55 15.22 -60.69
C THR A 78 -12.36 14.54 -61.46
N LEU A 79 -12.65 13.27 -61.86
CA LEU A 79 -12.31 12.46 -63.06
C LEU A 79 -11.13 11.43 -63.05
N ALA A 80 -11.46 10.21 -63.51
CA ALA A 80 -10.72 8.93 -63.53
C ALA A 80 -9.98 8.68 -64.89
N PRO A 81 -9.58 7.43 -65.27
CA PRO A 81 -8.59 6.51 -64.69
C PRO A 81 -7.49 6.09 -65.72
N MET A 82 -6.28 5.68 -65.31
CA MET A 82 -5.41 4.80 -66.14
C MET A 82 -4.54 3.87 -65.29
N ALA A 83 -4.43 2.63 -65.77
CA ALA A 83 -3.80 1.47 -65.16
C ALA A 83 -2.26 1.55 -65.07
N SER A 84 -1.67 0.89 -64.07
CA SER A 84 -0.58 -0.10 -64.24
C SER A 84 -0.06 -0.59 -62.88
N ALA A 85 0.26 -1.88 -62.85
CA ALA A 85 1.21 -2.56 -61.98
C ALA A 85 0.91 -2.66 -60.47
N ALA A 86 0.61 -3.90 -60.09
CA ALA A 86 0.65 -4.44 -58.75
C ALA A 86 1.95 -4.10 -57.98
N VAL A 87 1.77 -3.65 -56.73
CA VAL A 87 2.55 -4.10 -55.57
C VAL A 87 1.57 -4.21 -54.41
N VAL A 88 1.20 -5.45 -54.07
CA VAL A 88 0.59 -5.77 -52.78
C VAL A 88 1.74 -5.76 -51.78
N GLU A 89 1.93 -4.65 -51.08
CA GLU A 89 2.81 -4.65 -49.91
C GLU A 89 2.08 -5.39 -48.79
N VAL A 90 2.41 -6.67 -48.66
CA VAL A 90 2.08 -7.48 -47.50
C VAL A 90 2.79 -6.82 -46.32
N VAL A 91 2.06 -6.01 -45.55
CA VAL A 91 2.46 -5.64 -44.19
C VAL A 91 2.52 -6.94 -43.42
N ALA A 92 3.72 -7.51 -43.35
CA ALA A 92 4.03 -8.61 -42.47
C ALA A 92 3.77 -8.11 -41.06
N ALA A 93 2.63 -8.51 -40.49
CA ALA A 93 2.40 -8.44 -39.06
C ALA A 93 3.54 -9.22 -38.40
N THR A 94 4.57 -8.50 -37.95
CA THR A 94 5.53 -9.05 -37.01
C THR A 94 4.72 -9.45 -35.80
N ASN A 95 4.57 -10.76 -35.65
CA ASN A 95 3.95 -11.42 -34.52
C ASN A 95 4.85 -11.20 -33.29
N VAL A 96 4.86 -9.99 -32.75
CA VAL A 96 5.45 -9.71 -31.45
C VAL A 96 4.48 -10.27 -30.41
N ASN A 97 4.95 -11.29 -29.70
CA ASN A 97 4.20 -11.88 -28.61
C ASN A 97 4.04 -10.81 -27.52
N PRO A 98 2.82 -10.50 -27.04
CA PRO A 98 2.62 -9.54 -25.96
C PRO A 98 3.43 -9.87 -24.70
N LEU A 99 3.90 -11.10 -24.55
CA LEU A 99 4.77 -11.53 -23.45
C LEU A 99 6.24 -11.06 -23.59
N ASP A 100 6.72 -10.73 -24.79
CA ASP A 100 8.09 -10.26 -25.02
C ASP A 100 8.28 -8.79 -24.58
N GLU A 101 7.20 -8.00 -24.61
CA GLU A 101 7.18 -6.62 -24.11
C GLU A 101 7.19 -6.57 -22.57
N TRP A 102 6.70 -7.61 -21.89
CA TRP A 102 6.66 -7.69 -20.42
C TRP A 102 7.99 -8.17 -19.80
N LEU A 103 8.87 -8.78 -20.60
CA LEU A 103 10.19 -9.22 -20.18
C LEU A 103 11.28 -8.13 -20.28
N THR A 104 10.95 -6.96 -20.83
CA THR A 104 11.88 -5.82 -20.99
C THR A 104 11.67 -4.70 -19.98
N VAL A 105 10.71 -4.83 -19.05
CA VAL A 105 10.67 -3.98 -17.86
C VAL A 105 11.87 -4.38 -16.99
N GLN A 106 12.93 -3.57 -17.03
CA GLN A 106 14.01 -3.70 -16.07
C GLN A 106 13.37 -3.68 -14.68
N PRO A 107 13.55 -4.73 -13.85
CA PRO A 107 13.10 -4.64 -12.47
C PRO A 107 13.73 -3.37 -11.89
N LEU A 108 12.90 -2.50 -11.31
CA LEU A 108 13.41 -1.34 -10.56
C LEU A 108 14.55 -1.86 -9.69
N PRO A 109 15.76 -1.29 -9.77
CA PRO A 109 16.89 -1.81 -9.01
C PRO A 109 16.45 -1.85 -7.56
N MET A 110 16.34 -3.07 -7.02
CA MET A 110 16.03 -3.24 -5.61
C MET A 110 17.10 -2.43 -4.87
N PRO A 111 16.71 -1.41 -4.09
CA PRO A 111 17.66 -0.56 -3.40
C PRO A 111 18.60 -1.41 -2.55
N ASP A 112 19.83 -0.90 -2.37
CA ASP A 112 20.75 -1.47 -1.42
C ASP A 112 20.09 -1.50 -0.03
N TRP A 113 19.73 -2.71 0.42
CA TRP A 113 19.07 -2.93 1.71
C TRP A 113 19.87 -2.35 2.89
N ASN A 114 21.20 -2.24 2.75
CA ASN A 114 22.03 -1.61 3.77
C ASN A 114 21.89 -0.08 3.77
N ALA A 115 21.75 0.54 2.60
CA ALA A 115 21.49 1.98 2.47
C ALA A 115 20.11 2.36 3.05
N ILE A 116 19.10 1.51 2.85
CA ILE A 116 17.77 1.70 3.47
C ILE A 116 17.84 1.57 4.99
N GLN A 117 18.50 0.55 5.52
CA GLN A 117 18.64 0.38 6.97
C GLN A 117 19.44 1.52 7.62
N LEU A 118 20.42 2.08 6.90
CA LEU A 118 21.18 3.22 7.38
C LEU A 118 20.36 4.51 7.35
N ALA A 119 19.51 4.71 6.34
CA ALA A 119 18.57 5.83 6.26
C ALA A 119 17.40 5.70 7.26
N ALA A 120 16.97 4.48 7.60
CA ALA A 120 15.98 4.23 8.65
C ALA A 120 16.50 4.56 10.06
N LYS A 121 17.83 4.64 10.24
CA LYS A 121 18.46 4.97 11.53
C LYS A 121 18.47 6.46 11.85
N ASP A 122 18.36 7.31 10.83
CA ASP A 122 18.14 8.76 10.95
C ASP A 122 17.16 9.18 9.85
N PRO A 123 15.88 9.44 10.17
CA PRO A 123 14.85 9.78 9.18
C PRO A 123 14.95 11.23 8.68
N ALA A 124 15.74 12.10 9.32
CA ALA A 124 15.80 13.53 8.97
C ALA A 124 16.34 13.82 7.55
N PRO A 125 17.36 13.10 7.04
CA PRO A 125 17.78 13.16 5.64
C PRO A 125 16.68 12.72 4.64
N LEU A 126 15.88 11.70 4.98
CA LEU A 126 14.77 11.24 4.12
C LEU A 126 13.63 12.26 4.10
N ALA A 127 13.22 12.74 5.26
CA ALA A 127 12.17 13.76 5.38
C ALA A 127 12.50 15.01 4.54
N SER A 128 13.75 15.46 4.58
CA SER A 128 14.21 16.63 3.82
C SER A 128 14.12 16.42 2.30
N SER A 129 14.29 15.18 1.83
CA SER A 129 14.24 14.84 0.40
C SER A 129 12.81 14.80 -0.15
N TYR A 130 11.83 14.38 0.65
CA TYR A 130 10.43 14.22 0.21
C TYR A 130 9.54 15.42 0.49
N ARG A 131 9.88 16.27 1.46
CA ARG A 131 9.10 17.47 1.83
C ARG A 131 8.68 18.35 0.65
N PRO A 132 9.55 18.68 -0.33
CA PRO A 132 9.12 19.48 -1.48
C PRO A 132 8.02 18.77 -2.31
N MET A 133 8.20 17.47 -2.60
CA MET A 133 7.21 16.68 -3.34
C MET A 133 5.89 16.56 -2.59
N ILE A 134 5.94 16.32 -1.28
CA ILE A 134 4.78 16.28 -0.39
C ILE A 134 4.04 17.62 -0.44
N ARG A 135 4.77 18.72 -0.30
CA ARG A 135 4.21 20.08 -0.31
C ARG A 135 3.51 20.37 -1.61
N ASP A 136 4.15 20.12 -2.74
CA ASP A 136 3.60 20.41 -4.06
C ASP A 136 2.36 19.56 -4.35
N ALA A 137 2.40 18.27 -4.03
CA ALA A 137 1.26 17.37 -4.21
C ALA A 137 0.07 17.72 -3.29
N ALA A 138 0.35 18.14 -2.05
CA ALA A 138 -0.67 18.59 -1.11
C ALA A 138 -1.35 19.88 -1.61
N LEU A 139 -0.56 20.88 -2.00
CA LEU A 139 -1.08 22.16 -2.50
C LEU A 139 -1.90 21.99 -3.79
N ALA A 140 -1.43 21.15 -4.71
CA ALA A 140 -2.14 20.84 -5.95
C ALA A 140 -3.54 20.23 -5.72
N ARG A 141 -3.77 19.63 -4.55
CA ARG A 141 -5.04 19.03 -4.14
C ARG A 141 -5.76 19.79 -3.04
N SER A 142 -5.33 21.02 -2.74
CA SER A 142 -5.90 21.85 -1.65
C SER A 142 -5.91 21.13 -0.29
N LEU A 143 -4.84 20.39 0.00
CA LEU A 143 -4.56 19.79 1.30
C LEU A 143 -3.50 20.63 2.04
N SER A 144 -3.50 20.59 3.37
CA SER A 144 -2.40 21.16 4.16
C SER A 144 -1.12 20.34 3.92
N PRO A 145 0.02 20.98 3.55
CA PRO A 145 1.32 20.30 3.50
C PRO A 145 1.70 19.64 4.84
N GLU A 146 1.41 20.31 5.95
CA GLU A 146 1.68 19.82 7.31
C GLU A 146 0.86 18.56 7.62
N LEU A 147 -0.36 18.44 7.10
CA LEU A 147 -1.17 17.23 7.21
C LEU A 147 -0.53 16.05 6.48
N VAL A 148 -0.15 16.23 5.21
CA VAL A 148 0.43 15.14 4.43
C VAL A 148 1.81 14.75 4.97
N GLU A 149 2.61 15.71 5.43
CA GLU A 149 3.89 15.43 6.10
C GLU A 149 3.68 14.67 7.42
N ALA A 150 2.67 15.05 8.22
CA ALA A 150 2.35 14.35 9.46
C ALA A 150 1.93 12.89 9.19
N ILE A 151 1.17 12.64 8.12
CA ILE A 151 0.78 11.29 7.70
C ILE A 151 2.01 10.49 7.28
N ALA A 152 2.85 11.02 6.38
CA ALA A 152 4.10 10.36 5.96
C ALA A 152 4.99 9.96 7.14
N ARG A 153 5.11 10.85 8.13
CA ARG A 153 5.85 10.58 9.36
C ARG A 153 5.23 9.46 10.20
N VAL A 154 3.90 9.46 10.36
CA VAL A 154 3.19 8.47 11.20
C VAL A 154 3.11 7.09 10.54
N GLU A 155 3.02 7.07 9.22
CA GLU A 155 2.85 5.85 8.41
C GLU A 155 4.17 5.09 8.21
N SER A 156 5.24 5.78 7.80
CA SER A 156 6.49 5.11 7.47
C SER A 156 7.75 5.76 8.02
N ASP A 157 7.61 6.84 8.79
CA ASP A 157 8.73 7.70 9.20
C ASP A 157 9.62 8.09 8.01
N PHE A 158 8.96 8.38 6.87
CA PHE A 158 9.59 8.69 5.59
C PHE A 158 10.34 7.54 4.89
N ASN A 159 10.17 6.28 5.31
CA ASN A 159 10.67 5.12 4.59
C ASN A 159 9.80 4.85 3.33
N PRO A 160 10.34 4.96 2.11
CA PRO A 160 9.57 4.69 0.89
C PRO A 160 9.41 3.20 0.57
N TYR A 161 10.09 2.32 1.31
CA TYR A 161 10.07 0.87 1.13
C TYR A 161 9.30 0.13 2.23
N GLU A 162 8.57 0.87 3.07
CA GLU A 162 7.79 0.31 4.17
C GLU A 162 6.66 -0.59 3.66
N VAL A 163 6.45 -1.73 4.31
CA VAL A 163 5.37 -2.68 4.02
C VAL A 163 4.71 -3.07 5.33
N SER A 164 3.44 -2.70 5.52
CA SER A 164 2.70 -3.13 6.71
C SER A 164 2.25 -4.60 6.62
N GLU A 165 1.92 -5.18 7.77
CA GLU A 165 1.32 -6.53 7.87
C GLU A 165 0.04 -6.67 7.04
N LYS A 166 -0.71 -5.57 6.86
CA LYS A 166 -1.96 -5.52 6.08
C LYS A 166 -1.71 -5.32 4.57
N GLY A 167 -0.46 -5.13 4.16
CA GLY A 167 -0.07 -5.00 2.76
C GLY A 167 -0.07 -3.57 2.20
N ALA A 168 -0.14 -2.55 3.08
CA ALA A 168 0.05 -1.16 2.69
C ALA A 168 1.51 -0.88 2.33
N LEU A 169 1.74 -0.02 1.33
CA LEU A 169 3.06 0.14 0.70
C LEU A 169 3.55 1.59 0.72
N GLY A 170 4.85 1.75 0.97
CA GLY A 170 5.62 2.96 0.75
C GLY A 170 5.31 4.12 1.70
N LEU A 171 5.64 5.33 1.24
CA LEU A 171 5.77 6.53 2.06
C LEU A 171 4.49 6.93 2.82
N LEU A 172 3.34 6.84 2.15
CA LEU A 172 2.04 7.16 2.72
C LEU A 172 1.22 5.91 3.04
N GLN A 173 1.87 4.73 3.05
CA GLN A 173 1.24 3.43 3.31
C GLN A 173 -0.07 3.25 2.53
N VAL A 174 0.02 3.37 1.21
CA VAL A 174 -1.14 3.24 0.32
C VAL A 174 -1.45 1.77 0.09
N MET A 175 -2.71 1.38 0.24
CA MET A 175 -3.17 0.05 -0.14
C MET A 175 -3.12 -0.13 -1.66
N PRO A 176 -2.71 -1.29 -2.19
CA PRO A 176 -2.66 -1.56 -3.63
C PRO A 176 -3.97 -1.25 -4.37
N GLU A 177 -5.11 -1.60 -3.78
CA GLU A 177 -6.44 -1.36 -4.33
C GLU A 177 -6.74 0.15 -4.40
N THR A 178 -6.32 0.90 -3.39
CA THR A 178 -6.41 2.37 -3.37
C THR A 178 -5.49 2.98 -4.43
N GLY A 179 -4.26 2.49 -4.56
CA GLY A 179 -3.33 2.91 -5.62
C GLY A 179 -3.95 2.73 -7.01
N ALA A 180 -4.50 1.55 -7.27
CA ALA A 180 -5.17 1.23 -8.54
C ALA A 180 -6.36 2.17 -8.82
N ARG A 181 -7.17 2.46 -7.79
CA ARG A 181 -8.29 3.42 -7.89
C ARG A 181 -7.84 4.82 -8.34
N PHE A 182 -6.61 5.21 -7.99
CA PHE A 182 -6.03 6.51 -8.34
C PHE A 182 -4.93 6.42 -9.41
N GLY A 183 -4.92 5.34 -10.21
CA GLY A 183 -4.09 5.23 -11.41
C GLY A 183 -2.62 4.84 -11.17
N VAL A 184 -2.30 4.32 -9.99
CA VAL A 184 -0.95 3.87 -9.65
C VAL A 184 -0.94 2.35 -9.43
N ALA A 185 -0.19 1.64 -10.27
CA ALA A 185 -0.01 0.20 -10.14
C ALA A 185 0.76 -0.17 -8.86
N ARG A 186 0.52 -1.37 -8.34
CA ARG A 186 1.09 -1.86 -7.08
C ARG A 186 2.61 -1.71 -7.03
N GLU A 187 3.30 -2.07 -8.10
CA GLU A 187 4.76 -2.10 -8.21
C GLU A 187 5.37 -0.69 -8.13
N ARG A 188 4.58 0.33 -8.50
CA ARG A 188 4.95 1.73 -8.46
C ARG A 188 4.71 2.38 -7.10
N LEU A 189 4.04 1.71 -6.16
CA LEU A 189 3.79 2.27 -4.83
C LEU A 189 5.05 2.38 -3.95
N PHE A 190 6.18 1.81 -4.37
CA PHE A 190 7.48 2.05 -3.74
C PHE A 190 8.23 3.25 -4.35
N ASP A 191 7.77 3.79 -5.48
CA ASP A 191 8.26 5.07 -5.98
C ASP A 191 7.65 6.21 -5.15
N PRO A 192 8.46 7.06 -4.49
CA PRO A 192 7.93 8.10 -3.61
C PRO A 192 6.98 9.07 -4.32
N LYS A 193 7.25 9.42 -5.59
CA LYS A 193 6.43 10.38 -6.34
C LYS A 193 5.06 9.78 -6.64
N ASP A 194 5.01 8.53 -7.09
CA ASP A 194 3.76 7.84 -7.37
C ASP A 194 2.96 7.54 -6.10
N ASN A 195 3.63 7.13 -5.02
CA ASN A 195 3.01 6.89 -3.73
C ASN A 195 2.40 8.18 -3.14
N ILE A 196 3.14 9.29 -3.17
CA ILE A 196 2.62 10.61 -2.76
C ILE A 196 1.43 11.03 -3.62
N ALA A 197 1.51 10.82 -4.94
CA ALA A 197 0.41 11.15 -5.86
C ALA A 197 -0.87 10.36 -5.53
N ALA A 198 -0.76 9.05 -5.31
CA ALA A 198 -1.89 8.20 -4.94
C ALA A 198 -2.46 8.54 -3.56
N GLY A 199 -1.60 8.63 -2.54
CA GLY A 199 -2.02 8.90 -1.16
C GLY A 199 -2.67 10.28 -1.01
N THR A 200 -2.12 11.32 -1.66
CA THR A 200 -2.76 12.66 -1.64
C THR A 200 -4.04 12.72 -2.47
N ALA A 201 -4.16 11.95 -3.56
CA ALA A 201 -5.43 11.80 -4.28
C ALA A 201 -6.50 11.14 -3.42
N TYR A 202 -6.13 10.10 -2.66
CA TYR A 202 -7.03 9.46 -1.72
C TYR A 202 -7.46 10.40 -0.59
N LEU A 203 -6.52 11.13 0.02
CA LEU A 203 -6.84 12.12 1.05
C LEU A 203 -7.77 13.23 0.55
N ALA A 204 -7.58 13.72 -0.67
CA ALA A 204 -8.46 14.73 -1.26
C ALA A 204 -9.88 14.19 -1.47
N TRP A 205 -9.99 12.95 -1.95
CA TRP A 205 -11.28 12.27 -2.08
C TRP A 205 -11.98 12.10 -0.72
N LEU A 206 -11.24 11.66 0.31
CA LEU A 206 -11.77 11.53 1.68
C LEU A 206 -12.21 12.88 2.25
N ARG A 207 -11.45 13.94 2.01
CA ARG A 207 -11.82 15.29 2.43
C ARG A 207 -13.17 15.69 1.87
N ASP A 208 -13.40 15.45 0.58
CA ASP A 208 -14.64 15.80 -0.07
C ASP A 208 -15.79 14.91 0.43
N HIS A 209 -15.53 13.61 0.62
CA HIS A 209 -16.48 12.65 1.15
C HIS A 209 -16.96 13.00 2.57
N TYR A 210 -16.02 13.32 3.47
CA TYR A 210 -16.30 13.67 4.86
C TYR A 210 -16.43 15.19 5.10
N ARG A 211 -16.60 15.98 4.04
CA ARG A 211 -16.85 17.44 4.10
C ARG A 211 -15.84 18.21 4.95
N GLY A 212 -14.58 17.78 4.90
CA GLY A 212 -13.48 18.40 5.63
C GLY A 212 -13.39 18.03 7.12
N ASP A 213 -14.20 17.09 7.63
CA ASP A 213 -14.02 16.57 8.99
C ASP A 213 -12.71 15.78 9.10
N LEU A 214 -11.69 16.43 9.67
CA LEU A 214 -10.36 15.86 9.77
C LEU A 214 -10.31 14.54 10.54
N ASP A 215 -11.14 14.37 11.57
CA ASP A 215 -11.11 13.14 12.37
C ASP A 215 -11.66 11.95 11.59
N LEU A 216 -12.72 12.17 10.81
CA LEU A 216 -13.28 11.15 9.92
C LEU A 216 -12.36 10.84 8.75
N ILE A 217 -11.73 11.85 8.15
CA ILE A 217 -10.73 11.67 7.08
C ILE A 217 -9.59 10.79 7.58
N LEU A 218 -9.02 11.09 8.75
CA LEU A 218 -7.91 10.31 9.32
C LEU A 218 -8.34 8.89 9.71
N ALA A 219 -9.55 8.74 10.25
CA ALA A 219 -10.09 7.42 10.57
C ALA A 219 -10.28 6.57 9.30
N ALA A 220 -10.82 7.15 8.23
CA ALA A 220 -11.07 6.47 6.97
C ALA A 220 -9.77 6.16 6.20
N TYR A 221 -8.76 7.03 6.30
CA TYR A 221 -7.45 6.76 5.73
C TYR A 221 -6.83 5.48 6.32
N ASN A 222 -6.96 5.29 7.65
CA ASN A 222 -6.39 4.15 8.35
C ASN A 222 -7.27 2.88 8.33
N ALA A 223 -8.59 3.02 8.49
CA ALA A 223 -9.52 1.89 8.65
C ALA A 223 -10.34 1.59 7.39
N GLY A 224 -10.24 2.42 6.36
CA GLY A 224 -11.13 2.43 5.21
C GLY A 224 -12.42 3.23 5.46
N GLU A 225 -12.90 3.91 4.42
CA GLU A 225 -14.14 4.68 4.42
C GLU A 225 -15.35 3.83 4.82
N GLY A 226 -15.42 2.58 4.34
CA GLY A 226 -16.54 1.69 4.61
C GLY A 226 -16.70 1.37 6.11
N ALA A 227 -15.60 1.30 6.86
CA ALA A 227 -15.64 1.07 8.30
C ALA A 227 -16.14 2.30 9.07
N VAL A 228 -15.74 3.50 8.62
CA VAL A 228 -16.21 4.77 9.19
C VAL A 228 -17.70 4.97 8.89
N ASP A 229 -18.12 4.71 7.65
CA ASP A 229 -19.51 4.85 7.22
C ASP A 229 -20.41 3.86 7.96
N HIS A 230 -19.96 2.61 8.11
CA HIS A 230 -20.69 1.58 8.86
C HIS A 230 -20.93 1.98 10.33
N HIS A 231 -19.95 2.62 10.96
CA HIS A 231 -20.06 3.04 12.36
C HIS A 231 -20.63 4.46 12.54
N GLY A 232 -20.81 5.23 11.47
CA GLY A 232 -21.25 6.62 11.53
C GLY A 232 -20.26 7.54 12.25
N GLY A 233 -18.97 7.20 12.26
CA GLY A 233 -17.95 7.91 13.02
C GLY A 233 -16.64 7.13 13.11
N ILE A 234 -15.73 7.57 13.98
CA ILE A 234 -14.45 6.85 14.21
C ILE A 234 -14.75 5.43 14.73
N PRO A 235 -14.32 4.36 14.04
CA PRO A 235 -14.53 3.00 14.51
C PRO A 235 -13.98 2.75 15.92
N PRO A 236 -14.55 1.81 16.69
CA PRO A 236 -14.04 1.41 18.00
C PRO A 236 -12.77 0.52 17.88
N PHE A 237 -11.95 0.76 16.86
CA PHE A 237 -10.67 0.11 16.67
C PHE A 237 -9.60 0.91 17.40
N ARG A 238 -8.94 0.29 18.39
CA ARG A 238 -7.93 0.95 19.21
C ARG A 238 -6.81 1.55 18.36
N GLU A 239 -6.40 0.83 17.32
CA GLU A 239 -5.39 1.26 16.34
C GLU A 239 -5.80 2.56 15.66
N THR A 240 -7.01 2.62 15.10
CA THR A 240 -7.53 3.79 14.39
C THR A 240 -7.69 5.01 15.29
N GLN A 241 -8.22 4.82 16.51
CA GLN A 241 -8.32 5.92 17.47
C GLN A 241 -6.95 6.47 17.88
N GLN A 242 -5.96 5.60 18.02
CA GLN A 242 -4.57 6.01 18.30
C GLN A 242 -3.94 6.69 17.08
N TYR A 243 -4.19 6.19 15.88
CA TYR A 243 -3.74 6.77 14.63
C TYR A 243 -4.20 8.22 14.49
N VAL A 244 -5.50 8.49 14.63
CA VAL A 244 -6.07 9.85 14.57
C VAL A 244 -5.36 10.77 15.58
N LYS A 245 -5.18 10.32 16.83
CA LYS A 245 -4.49 11.10 17.87
C LYS A 245 -3.03 11.40 17.50
N ARG A 246 -2.29 10.41 16.98
CA ARG A 246 -0.88 10.56 16.57
C ARG A 246 -0.73 11.57 15.43
N VAL A 247 -1.52 11.43 14.37
CA VAL A 247 -1.45 12.36 13.22
C VAL A 247 -1.80 13.77 13.65
N ARG A 248 -2.88 13.99 14.41
CA ARG A 248 -3.22 15.33 14.91
C ARG A 248 -2.12 15.96 15.77
N ALA A 249 -1.44 15.16 16.60
CA ALA A 249 -0.33 15.65 17.40
C ALA A 249 0.84 16.07 16.51
N ALA A 250 1.17 15.28 15.48
CA ALA A 250 2.21 15.60 14.51
C ALA A 250 1.87 16.87 13.69
N VAL A 251 0.62 17.04 13.24
CA VAL A 251 0.17 18.26 12.54
C VAL A 251 0.40 19.51 13.40
N ARG A 252 -0.06 19.51 14.65
CA ARG A 252 0.13 20.65 15.56
C ARG A 252 1.61 20.98 15.79
N GLN A 253 2.47 19.96 15.84
CA GLN A 253 3.92 20.17 15.98
C GLN A 253 4.48 20.87 14.75
N LEU A 254 4.13 20.42 13.55
CA LEU A 254 4.59 20.98 12.28
C LEU A 254 4.09 22.42 12.09
N GLU A 255 2.81 22.69 12.35
CA GLU A 255 2.23 24.04 12.29
C GLU A 255 2.95 25.02 13.24
N ALA A 256 3.25 24.56 14.46
CA ALA A 256 4.00 25.37 15.43
C ALA A 256 5.44 25.65 14.96
N GLN A 257 6.09 24.70 14.30
CA GLN A 257 7.42 24.90 13.71
C GLN A 257 7.38 25.91 12.56
N VAL A 258 6.42 25.79 11.64
CA VAL A 258 6.23 26.74 10.53
C VAL A 258 5.98 28.15 11.06
N LYS A 259 5.15 28.29 12.10
CA LYS A 259 4.89 29.60 12.73
C LYS A 259 6.16 30.23 13.31
N ARG A 260 7.03 29.45 13.96
CA ARG A 260 8.30 29.94 14.53
C ARG A 260 9.30 30.37 13.47
N ILE A 261 9.31 29.75 12.29
CA ILE A 261 10.22 30.11 11.20
C ILE A 261 9.77 31.41 10.51
N ARG A 262 8.47 31.68 10.49
CA ARG A 262 7.88 32.87 9.85
C ARG A 262 7.85 34.13 10.74
N SER A 263 7.98 33.97 12.05
CA SER A 263 8.03 35.06 13.03
C SER A 263 9.44 35.59 13.22
#